data_AF-A0A7S1E3U9-F1
#
_entry.id   AF-A0A7S1E3U9-F1
#
_cell.length_a   1.000
_cell.length_b   1.000
_cell.length_c   1.000
_cell.angle_alpha   90.00
_cell.angle_beta   90.00
_cell.angle_gamma   90.00
#
_symmetry.space_group_name_H-M   'P 1'
#
loop_
_entity.id
_entity.type
_entity.pdbx_description
1 polymer ?
#
loop_
_entity_poly.entity_id
_entity_poly.type
_entity_poly.pdbx_seq_one_letter_code
_entity_poly.pdbx_strand_id
1 'polypeptide(L)'
;EKNSHARFRTGAALFFREHVVSLVKVPAPGGKWRYDFIDSLPGGSGMATRTQCHDLVALEMMLRHYASSRFSESNCDFIDENDWDDCMADFDPRVFQCFVWGDILKKKERESR
;
A
#
# COMPACT_ATOMS: atom_id res chain seq x y z
N GLU A 1 25.89 -23.26 1.93
CA GLU A 1 25.57 -21.97 2.58
C GLU A 1 24.06 -21.75 2.59
N LYS A 2 23.45 -21.42 3.73
CA LYS A 2 22.03 -21.03 3.75
C LYS A 2 21.94 -19.58 3.32
N ASN A 3 21.52 -19.36 2.08
CA ASN A 3 21.21 -18.03 1.56
C ASN A 3 20.01 -17.49 2.34
N SER A 4 20.25 -16.76 3.44
CA SER A 4 19.17 -16.10 4.16
C SER A 4 18.72 -14.93 3.30
N HIS A 5 17.60 -15.10 2.59
CA HIS A 5 16.96 -13.98 1.90
C HIS A 5 16.67 -12.91 2.95
N ALA A 6 17.44 -11.82 2.91
CA ALA A 6 17.24 -10.71 3.81
C ALA A 6 15.80 -10.20 3.63
N ARG A 7 15.07 -10.12 4.75
CA ARG A 7 13.65 -9.75 4.74
C ARG A 7 13.55 -8.25 4.87
N PHE A 8 13.27 -7.58 3.77
CA PHE A 8 13.19 -6.14 3.70
C PHE A 8 11.75 -5.66 3.89
N ARG A 9 11.61 -4.47 4.47
CA ARG A 9 10.36 -3.74 4.43
C ARG A 9 10.13 -3.29 2.99
N THR A 10 8.91 -3.46 2.51
CA THR A 10 8.48 -2.96 1.21
C THR A 10 7.19 -2.18 1.39
N GLY A 11 6.99 -1.16 0.57
CA GLY A 11 5.82 -0.30 0.64
C GLY A 11 5.31 0.04 -0.75
N ALA A 12 4.02 0.33 -0.83
CA ALA A 12 3.37 0.94 -1.97
C ALA A 12 2.54 2.14 -1.48
N ALA A 13 2.53 3.23 -2.24
CA ALA A 13 1.63 4.35 -2.06
C ALA A 13 0.72 4.44 -3.29
N LEU A 14 -0.54 4.74 -3.02
CA LEU A 14 -1.68 4.43 -3.85
C LEU A 14 -2.57 5.69 -3.90
N PHE A 15 -2.59 6.45 -5.00
CA PHE A 15 -3.29 7.75 -5.14
C PHE A 15 -4.63 7.65 -5.92
N PHE A 16 -5.77 7.66 -5.22
CA PHE A 16 -7.14 7.58 -5.76
C PHE A 16 -7.79 8.97 -5.74
N ARG A 17 -7.62 9.78 -6.79
CA ARG A 17 -8.23 11.12 -6.89
C ARG A 17 -7.94 11.97 -5.63
N GLU A 18 -8.86 12.03 -4.68
CA GLU A 18 -8.70 12.73 -3.39
C GLU A 18 -8.05 11.86 -2.29
N HIS A 19 -8.12 10.53 -2.38
CA HIS A 19 -7.62 9.60 -1.37
C HIS A 19 -6.18 9.16 -1.64
N VAL A 20 -5.40 8.96 -0.58
CA VAL A 20 -4.07 8.35 -0.64
C VAL A 20 -4.03 7.18 0.34
N VAL A 21 -3.79 5.99 -0.20
CA VAL A 21 -3.60 4.76 0.57
C VAL A 21 -2.12 4.41 0.55
N SER A 22 -1.62 3.76 1.60
CA SER A 22 -0.32 3.10 1.56
C SER A 22 -0.37 1.71 2.17
N LEU A 23 0.28 0.76 1.51
CA LEU A 23 0.42 -0.62 1.95
C LEU A 23 1.88 -0.85 2.33
N VAL A 24 2.15 -1.25 3.57
CA VAL A 24 3.52 -1.51 4.04
C VAL A 24 3.64 -2.94 4.50
N LYS A 25 4.45 -3.74 3.80
CA LYS A 25 4.80 -5.10 4.18
C LYS A 25 6.01 -5.08 5.11
N VAL A 26 5.80 -5.56 6.34
CA VAL A 26 6.77 -5.53 7.43
C VAL A 26 7.16 -6.96 7.84
N PRO A 27 8.46 -7.28 7.97
CA PRO A 27 8.89 -8.56 8.54
C PRO A 27 8.38 -8.73 9.97
N ALA A 28 7.83 -9.90 10.29
CA ALA A 28 7.41 -10.30 11.63
C ALA A 28 8.22 -11.51 12.13
N PRO A 29 8.22 -11.78 13.45
CA PRO A 29 8.89 -12.94 14.03
C PRO A 29 8.45 -14.27 13.40
N GLY A 30 9.32 -15.28 13.46
CA GLY A 30 9.01 -16.62 12.97
C GLY A 30 8.87 -16.74 11.45
N GLY A 31 9.52 -15.86 10.68
CA GLY A 31 9.46 -15.92 9.22
C GLY A 31 8.15 -15.40 8.61
N LYS A 32 7.23 -14.87 9.42
CA LYS A 32 5.91 -14.36 9.00
C LYS A 32 5.96 -12.90 8.57
N TRP A 33 4.97 -12.45 7.80
CA TRP A 33 4.83 -11.06 7.35
C TRP A 33 3.63 -10.42 8.03
N ARG A 34 3.70 -9.11 8.22
CA ARG A 34 2.60 -8.25 8.64
C ARG A 34 2.42 -7.16 7.59
N TYR A 35 1.23 -6.61 7.50
CA TYR A 35 0.90 -5.57 6.54
C TYR A 35 0.24 -4.41 7.27
N ASP A 36 0.75 -3.19 7.11
CA ASP A 36 0.09 -1.99 7.59
C ASP A 36 -0.63 -1.33 6.41
N PHE A 37 -1.94 -1.14 6.54
CA PHE A 37 -2.81 -0.40 5.62
C PHE A 37 -2.99 1.01 6.17
N ILE A 38 -2.59 2.04 5.43
CA ILE A 38 -2.66 3.44 5.83
C ILE A 38 -3.62 4.15 4.89
N ASP A 39 -4.60 4.86 5.41
CA ASP A 39 -5.61 5.61 4.65
C ASP A 39 -5.55 7.09 5.04
N SER A 40 -5.30 7.98 4.08
CA SER A 40 -5.19 9.42 4.30
C SER A 40 -6.53 10.11 4.52
N LEU A 41 -7.65 9.45 4.22
CA LEU A 41 -8.99 10.06 4.24
C LEU A 41 -10.02 9.15 4.91
N PRO A 42 -9.84 8.80 6.20
CA PRO A 42 -10.76 7.92 6.89
C PRO A 42 -12.02 8.66 7.38
N GLY A 43 -12.60 9.54 6.56
CA GLY A 43 -13.85 10.26 6.83
C GLY A 43 -13.76 11.33 7.92
N GLY A 44 -14.34 12.51 7.63
CA GLY A 44 -14.79 13.57 8.57
C GLY A 44 -13.78 14.24 9.52
N SER A 45 -12.80 13.50 10.05
CA SER A 45 -11.90 13.92 11.15
C SER A 45 -10.57 14.51 10.67
N GLY A 46 -10.25 14.40 9.37
CA GLY A 46 -9.02 14.94 8.77
C GLY A 46 -7.71 14.24 9.17
N MET A 47 -7.75 13.14 9.92
CA MET A 47 -6.55 12.40 10.34
C MET A 47 -6.43 11.08 9.60
N ALA A 48 -5.24 10.75 9.10
CA ALA A 48 -4.97 9.44 8.48
C ALA A 48 -5.13 8.29 9.50
N THR A 49 -5.63 7.13 9.06
CA THR A 49 -5.70 5.92 9.88
C THR A 49 -4.64 4.91 9.46
N ARG A 50 -4.22 4.08 10.42
CA ARG A 50 -3.37 2.91 10.17
C ARG A 50 -4.04 1.67 10.75
N THR A 51 -4.32 0.71 9.89
CA THR A 51 -4.86 -0.61 10.24
C THR A 51 -3.79 -1.66 10.05
N GLN A 52 -3.53 -2.46 11.07
CA GLN A 52 -2.54 -3.53 11.02
C GLN A 52 -3.21 -4.87 10.68
N CYS A 53 -2.72 -5.52 9.63
CA CYS A 53 -3.16 -6.83 9.17
C CYS A 53 -2.07 -7.87 9.47
N HIS A 54 -2.41 -8.90 10.23
CA HIS A 54 -1.43 -9.88 10.74
C HIS A 54 -1.02 -10.95 9.72
N ASP A 55 -1.73 -11.05 8.61
CA ASP A 55 -1.43 -11.93 7.49
C ASP A 55 -2.03 -11.37 6.19
N LEU A 56 -1.82 -12.09 5.09
CA LEU A 56 -2.30 -11.70 3.77
C LEU A 56 -3.83 -11.75 3.67
N VAL A 57 -4.48 -12.68 4.37
CA VAL A 57 -5.94 -12.84 4.34
C VAL A 57 -6.61 -11.63 5.00
N ALA A 58 -6.09 -11.19 6.14
CA ALA A 58 -6.55 -9.99 6.82
C ALA A 58 -6.38 -8.74 5.93
N LEU A 59 -5.25 -8.64 5.22
CA LEU A 59 -5.02 -7.54 4.27
C LEU A 59 -6.03 -7.57 3.13
N GLU A 60 -6.28 -8.73 2.52
CA GLU A 60 -7.24 -8.90 1.42
C GLU A 60 -8.65 -8.49 1.84
N MET A 61 -9.09 -8.90 3.03
CA MET A 61 -10.39 -8.50 3.58
C MET A 61 -10.45 -6.98 3.85
N MET A 62 -9.37 -6.39 4.37
CA MET A 62 -9.30 -4.94 4.57
C MET A 62 -9.38 -4.17 3.25
N LEU A 63 -8.69 -4.63 2.20
CA LEU A 63 -8.75 -4.03 0.87
C LEU A 63 -10.15 -4.10 0.26
N ARG A 64 -10.82 -5.27 0.36
CA ARG A 64 -12.21 -5.42 -0.11
C ARG A 64 -13.16 -4.50 0.65
N HIS A 65 -13.03 -4.44 1.97
CA HIS A 65 -13.84 -3.55 2.79
C HIS A 65 -13.60 -2.09 2.42
N TYR A 66 -12.35 -1.68 2.26
CA TYR A 66 -11.99 -0.32 1.85
C TYR A 66 -12.60 0.04 0.50
N ALA A 67 -12.39 -0.80 -0.52
CA ALA A 67 -12.95 -0.60 -1.86
C ALA A 67 -14.47 -0.46 -1.82
N SER A 68 -15.15 -1.31 -1.03
CA SER A 68 -16.63 -1.32 -0.96
C SER A 68 -17.22 -0.18 -0.11
N SER A 69 -16.42 0.48 0.73
CA SER A 69 -16.92 1.49 1.69
C SER A 69 -16.47 2.91 1.39
N ARG A 70 -15.38 3.09 0.63
CA ARG A 70 -14.78 4.40 0.34
C ARG A 70 -14.93 4.84 -1.11
N PHE A 71 -15.16 3.92 -2.04
CA PHE A 71 -15.50 4.32 -3.41
C PHE A 71 -16.96 4.74 -3.47
N SER A 72 -17.19 6.04 -3.56
CA SER A 72 -18.50 6.62 -3.86
C SER A 72 -18.88 6.39 -5.31
N GLU A 73 -20.17 6.58 -5.61
CA GLU A 73 -20.71 6.62 -6.98
C GLU A 73 -19.93 7.62 -7.85
N SER A 74 -19.59 8.80 -7.31
CA SER A 74 -18.76 9.78 -8.03
C SER A 74 -17.34 9.34 -8.36
N ASN A 75 -16.79 8.35 -7.65
CA ASN A 75 -15.50 7.75 -8.02
C ASN A 75 -15.68 6.72 -9.14
N CYS A 76 -16.79 5.98 -9.14
CA CYS A 76 -17.17 5.08 -10.23
C CYS A 76 -17.46 5.87 -11.52
N ASP A 77 -18.30 6.91 -11.43
CA ASP A 77 -18.62 7.78 -12.56
C ASP A 77 -17.35 8.37 -13.19
N PHE A 78 -16.42 8.83 -12.36
CA PHE A 78 -15.15 9.38 -12.84
C PHE A 78 -14.27 8.32 -13.54
N ILE A 79 -14.26 7.07 -13.06
CA ILE A 79 -13.55 5.98 -13.74
C ILE A 79 -14.22 5.67 -15.09
N ASP A 80 -15.55 5.67 -15.13
CA ASP A 80 -16.34 5.34 -16.33
C ASP A 80 -16.32 6.47 -17.39
N GLU A 81 -16.20 7.73 -16.97
CA GLU A 81 -16.13 8.91 -17.85
C GLU A 81 -14.77 9.08 -18.55
N ASN A 82 -13.75 8.39 -18.07
CA ASN A 82 -12.42 8.43 -18.66
C ASN A 82 -12.16 7.05 -19.32
N ASP A 83 -11.71 7.03 -20.57
CA ASP A 83 -11.38 5.78 -21.26
C ASP A 83 -9.92 5.35 -21.03
N TRP A 84 -9.60 4.07 -21.32
CA TRP A 84 -8.22 3.56 -21.20
C TRP A 84 -7.40 4.01 -22.38
N ASP A 85 -6.29 4.69 -22.08
CA ASP A 85 -5.30 5.13 -23.04
C ASP A 85 -3.92 4.57 -22.67
N ASP A 86 -3.48 3.57 -23.44
CA ASP A 86 -2.15 2.95 -23.29
C ASP A 86 -1.01 3.98 -23.40
N CYS A 87 -1.22 5.09 -24.12
CA CYS A 87 -0.20 6.14 -24.28
C CYS A 87 -0.04 7.00 -23.02
N MET A 88 -1.02 6.96 -22.11
CA MET A 88 -1.08 7.74 -20.88
C MET A 88 -0.99 6.86 -19.64
N ALA A 89 -0.56 5.60 -19.77
CA ALA A 89 -0.47 4.66 -18.65
C ALA A 89 0.39 5.16 -17.46
N ASP A 90 1.38 6.02 -17.72
CA ASP A 90 2.23 6.64 -16.68
C ASP A 90 1.50 7.73 -15.87
N PHE A 91 0.37 8.26 -16.39
CA PHE A 91 -0.41 9.34 -15.79
C PHE A 91 -1.91 9.14 -16.08
N ASP A 92 -2.41 7.91 -15.88
CA ASP A 92 -3.80 7.59 -16.17
C ASP A 92 -4.72 8.27 -15.14
N PRO A 93 -5.68 9.10 -15.59
CA PRO A 93 -6.56 9.84 -14.68
C PRO A 93 -7.47 8.91 -13.86
N ARG A 94 -7.82 7.73 -14.37
CA ARG A 94 -8.72 6.74 -13.73
C ARG A 94 -8.00 5.90 -12.72
N VAL A 95 -6.73 5.60 -13.01
CA VAL A 95 -5.93 4.67 -12.21
C VAL A 95 -4.45 5.11 -12.11
N PHE A 96 -4.13 5.78 -11.00
CA PHE A 96 -2.97 5.50 -10.14
C PHE A 96 -1.55 5.79 -10.60
N GLN A 97 -0.96 6.80 -9.95
CA GLN A 97 0.45 6.69 -9.60
C GLN A 97 0.61 5.71 -8.43
N CYS A 98 1.34 4.61 -8.66
CA CYS A 98 1.77 3.70 -7.61
C CYS A 98 3.28 3.82 -7.41
N PHE A 99 3.70 4.25 -6.23
CA PHE A 99 5.12 4.29 -5.90
C PHE A 99 5.45 3.10 -5.01
N VAL A 100 6.30 2.20 -5.51
CA VAL A 100 6.78 1.05 -4.76
C VAL A 100 8.20 1.32 -4.28
N TRP A 101 8.47 1.05 -3.01
CA TRP A 101 9.82 1.16 -2.45
C TRP A 101 10.16 -0.03 -1.56
N GLY A 102 11.45 -0.23 -1.34
CA GLY A 102 11.97 -1.22 -0.42
C GLY A 102 13.20 -0.70 0.31
N ASP A 103 13.31 -1.00 1.59
CA ASP A 103 14.49 -0.65 2.37
C ASP A 103 15.60 -1.65 2.08
N ILE A 104 16.77 -1.20 1.63
CA ILE A 104 17.99 -2.00 1.68
C ILE A 104 18.58 -1.82 3.08
N LEU A 105 18.33 -2.77 3.99
CA LEU A 105 19.00 -2.78 5.28
C LEU A 105 20.49 -3.10 5.06
N LYS A 106 21.33 -2.07 5.03
CA LYS A 106 22.78 -2.25 5.16
C LYS A 106 23.03 -2.98 6.48
N LYS A 107 23.73 -4.11 6.41
CA LYS A 107 24.23 -4.81 7.61
C LYS A 107 24.95 -3.76 8.46
N LYS A 108 24.48 -3.51 9.69
CA LYS A 108 25.30 -2.81 10.68
C LYS A 108 26.55 -3.66 10.86
N GLU A 109 27.68 -3.20 10.32
CA GLU A 109 28.97 -3.70 10.75
C GLU A 109 29.03 -3.48 12.25
N ARG A 110 29.08 -4.58 13.00
CA ARG A 110 29.37 -4.52 14.42
C ARG A 110 30.79 -3.99 14.51
N GLU A 111 30.95 -2.70 14.76
CA GLU A 111 32.20 -2.15 15.23
C GLU A 111 32.58 -2.93 16.49
N SER A 112 33.61 -3.76 16.32
CA SER A 112 34.24 -4.48 17.41
C SER A 112 35.19 -3.48 18.07
N ARG A 113 34.80 -2.96 19.22
CA ARG A 113 35.69 -2.35 20.21
C ARG A 113 35.39 -2.95 21.56
#